data_AF-A0A535AYU3-F1
#
_entry.id   AF-A0A535AYU3-F1
#
_cell.length_a   1.000
_cell.length_b   1.000
_cell.length_c   1.000
_cell.angle_alpha   90.00
_cell.angle_beta   90.00
_cell.angle_gamma   90.00
#
_symmetry.space_group_name_H-M   'P 1'
#
loop_
_entity.id
_entity.type
_entity.pdbx_description
1 polymer ?
#
loop_
_entity_poly.entity_id
_entity_poly.type
_entity_poly.pdbx_seq_one_letter_code
_entity_poly.pdbx_strand_id
1 'polypeptide(L)'
;MIETGPGFASSTKDLPSSLTLSALAYGITAWLFAVTGPFIIYVNAARQGNLSTAELNSWIFGGYFICGLLSVALSLYYRLPLLAALTIPGGVLIATALSHSSFQEVIGAYVLTGVLITVLGATGAVKKGMEWLPVPVTMAMVAGILFPFGLGIITSLQQTPLVSGMTLIAFLSV
;
A
#
# COMPACT_ATOMS: atom_id res chain seq x y z
N MET A 1 17.93 -0.57 -15.64
CA MET A 1 17.21 -1.18 -16.77
C MET A 1 15.78 -0.64 -16.74
N ILE A 2 15.51 0.41 -17.50
CA ILE A 2 14.15 0.94 -17.68
C ILE A 2 13.63 0.24 -18.94
N GLU A 3 12.64 -0.63 -18.80
CA GLU A 3 11.95 -1.18 -19.97
C GLU A 3 11.21 -0.03 -20.67
N THR A 4 11.52 0.20 -21.95
CA THR A 4 10.83 1.17 -22.78
C THR A 4 9.45 0.62 -23.14
N GLY A 5 8.40 1.21 -22.59
CA GLY A 5 7.02 0.87 -22.93
C GLY A 5 6.63 1.34 -24.33
N PRO A 6 5.55 0.81 -24.91
CA PRO A 6 5.03 1.17 -26.24
C PRO A 6 4.52 2.64 -26.34
N GLY A 7 4.51 3.39 -25.24
CA GLY A 7 4.23 4.83 -25.21
C GLY A 7 2.74 5.19 -25.15
N PHE A 8 2.44 6.37 -24.60
CA PHE A 8 1.07 6.81 -24.29
C PHE A 8 0.13 6.91 -25.51
N ALA A 9 0.64 7.36 -26.65
CA ALA A 9 -0.16 7.63 -27.85
C ALA A 9 -0.82 6.38 -28.43
N SER A 10 -0.17 5.22 -28.27
CA SER A 10 -0.75 3.95 -28.68
C SER A 10 -1.90 3.58 -27.74
N SER A 11 -1.72 3.67 -26.42
CA SER A 11 -2.70 3.22 -25.42
C SER A 11 -3.97 4.04 -25.40
N THR A 12 -3.89 5.35 -25.59
CA THR A 12 -5.08 6.23 -25.60
C THR A 12 -6.02 5.93 -26.77
N LYS A 13 -5.50 5.36 -27.86
CA LYS A 13 -6.30 4.97 -29.04
C LYS A 13 -7.15 3.73 -28.78
N ASP A 14 -6.65 2.79 -27.97
CA ASP A 14 -7.32 1.52 -27.69
C ASP A 14 -8.19 1.56 -26.43
N LEU A 15 -8.03 2.60 -25.59
CA LEU A 15 -8.79 2.84 -24.36
C LEU A 15 -10.32 2.71 -24.51
N PRO A 16 -10.99 3.34 -25.50
CA PRO A 16 -12.44 3.22 -25.63
C PRO A 16 -12.90 1.79 -25.95
N SER A 17 -12.06 0.98 -26.62
CA SER A 17 -12.35 -0.42 -26.90
C SER A 17 -12.10 -1.35 -25.70
N SER A 18 -11.26 -0.91 -24.75
CA SER A 18 -10.86 -1.68 -23.56
C SER A 18 -11.78 -1.46 -22.36
N LEU A 19 -12.64 -0.43 -22.39
CA LEU A 19 -13.67 -0.15 -21.37
C LEU A 19 -14.87 -1.10 -21.52
N THR A 20 -14.62 -2.39 -21.35
CA THR A 20 -15.66 -3.41 -21.28
C THR A 20 -16.32 -3.42 -19.90
N LEU A 21 -17.53 -3.96 -19.81
CA LEU A 21 -18.23 -4.13 -18.53
C LEU A 21 -17.40 -4.96 -17.53
N SER A 22 -16.71 -5.98 -18.03
CA SER A 22 -15.80 -6.79 -17.22
C SER A 22 -14.61 -5.98 -16.68
N ALA A 23 -13.99 -5.13 -17.51
CA ALA A 23 -12.90 -4.26 -17.07
C ALA A 23 -13.36 -3.28 -15.98
N LEU A 24 -14.57 -2.73 -16.11
CA LEU A 24 -15.20 -1.92 -15.08
C LEU A 24 -15.42 -2.71 -13.79
N ALA A 25 -15.94 -3.94 -13.88
CA ALA A 25 -16.14 -4.81 -12.72
C ALA A 25 -14.83 -5.11 -11.99
N TYR A 26 -13.76 -5.45 -12.72
CA TYR A 26 -12.42 -5.67 -12.13
C TYR A 26 -11.84 -4.40 -11.51
N GLY A 27 -12.05 -3.23 -12.13
CA GLY A 27 -11.62 -1.96 -11.57
C GLY A 27 -12.35 -1.63 -10.26
N ILE A 28 -13.67 -1.87 -10.21
CA ILE A 28 -14.49 -1.64 -9.02
C ILE A 28 -14.11 -2.60 -7.89
N THR A 29 -13.88 -3.88 -8.18
CA THR A 29 -13.46 -4.84 -7.15
C THR A 29 -12.07 -4.48 -6.61
N ALA A 30 -11.11 -4.15 -7.48
CA ALA A 30 -9.78 -3.70 -7.07
C ALA A 30 -9.85 -2.43 -6.21
N TRP A 31 -10.70 -1.46 -6.58
CA TRP A 31 -10.94 -0.25 -5.80
C TRP A 31 -11.55 -0.56 -4.43
N LEU A 32 -12.53 -1.44 -4.37
CA LEU A 32 -13.18 -1.85 -3.13
C LEU A 32 -12.17 -2.52 -2.17
N PHE A 33 -11.33 -3.42 -2.69
CA PHE A 33 -10.22 -4.01 -1.92
C PHE A 33 -9.23 -2.95 -1.43
N ALA A 34 -8.87 -1.99 -2.28
CA ALA A 34 -7.92 -0.94 -1.94
C ALA A 34 -8.43 0.04 -0.86
N VAL A 35 -9.73 0.34 -0.84
CA VAL A 35 -10.34 1.24 0.16
C VAL A 35 -10.63 0.54 1.49
N THR A 36 -10.95 -0.75 1.48
CA THR A 36 -11.39 -1.46 2.69
C THR A 36 -10.23 -1.94 3.56
N GLY A 37 -9.17 -2.50 2.96
CA GLY A 37 -8.08 -3.12 3.72
C GLY A 37 -7.11 -2.10 4.35
N PRO A 38 -6.32 -1.39 3.54
CA PRO A 38 -5.27 -0.51 4.03
C PRO A 38 -5.77 0.69 4.84
N PHE A 39 -6.97 1.20 4.55
CA PHE A 39 -7.49 2.45 5.13
C PHE A 39 -7.48 2.46 6.66
N ILE A 40 -7.90 1.37 7.30
CA ILE A 40 -8.00 1.31 8.76
C ILE A 40 -6.62 1.38 9.44
N ILE A 41 -5.57 0.88 8.78
CA ILE A 41 -4.20 0.90 9.29
C ILE A 41 -3.72 2.34 9.41
N TYR A 42 -3.96 3.16 8.38
CA TYR A 42 -3.58 4.57 8.37
C TYR A 42 -4.39 5.40 9.38
N VAL A 43 -5.68 5.11 9.55
CA VAL A 43 -6.50 5.76 10.58
C VAL A 43 -5.97 5.44 11.97
N ASN A 44 -5.62 4.18 12.24
CA ASN A 44 -5.05 3.78 13.53
C ASN A 44 -3.65 4.39 13.75
N ALA A 45 -2.83 4.51 12.71
CA ALA A 45 -1.54 5.19 12.79
C ALA A 45 -1.70 6.68 13.14
N ALA A 46 -2.62 7.37 12.45
CA ALA A 46 -2.92 8.77 12.70
C ALA A 46 -3.43 9.02 14.12
N ARG A 47 -4.31 8.13 14.63
CA ARG A 47 -4.78 8.19 16.03
C ARG A 47 -3.66 8.04 17.04
N GLN A 48 -2.75 7.08 16.83
CA GLN A 48 -1.59 6.88 17.71
C GLN A 48 -0.64 8.08 17.69
N GLY A 49 -0.46 8.70 16.53
CA GLY A 49 0.35 9.92 16.37
C GLY A 49 -0.34 11.22 16.78
N ASN A 50 -1.58 11.17 17.29
CA ASN A 50 -2.40 12.35 17.61
C ASN A 50 -2.54 13.36 16.44
N LEU A 51 -2.57 12.86 15.20
CA LEU A 51 -2.75 13.71 14.01
C LEU A 51 -4.15 14.34 14.02
N SER A 52 -4.22 15.57 13.53
CA SER A 52 -5.48 16.25 13.28
C SER A 52 -6.26 15.58 12.14
N THR A 53 -7.58 15.79 12.11
CA THR A 53 -8.43 15.33 11.01
C THR A 53 -8.00 15.90 9.67
N ALA A 54 -7.47 17.14 9.64
CA ALA A 54 -6.96 17.76 8.43
C ALA A 54 -5.73 17.04 7.87
N GLU A 55 -4.80 16.65 8.75
CA GLU A 55 -3.60 15.89 8.36
C GLU A 55 -3.95 14.48 7.88
N LEU A 56 -4.84 13.78 8.57
CA LEU A 56 -5.33 12.47 8.13
C LEU A 56 -6.01 12.57 6.76
N ASN A 57 -6.90 13.55 6.56
CA ASN A 57 -7.59 13.74 5.28
C ASN A 57 -6.61 14.05 4.15
N SER A 58 -5.63 14.92 4.40
CA SER A 58 -4.58 15.25 3.42
C SER A 58 -3.73 14.03 3.07
N TRP A 59 -3.35 13.24 4.07
CA TRP A 59 -2.54 12.03 3.88
C TRP A 59 -3.30 10.97 3.06
N ILE A 60 -4.55 10.68 3.41
CA ILE A 60 -5.39 9.73 2.69
C ILE A 60 -5.62 10.21 1.26
N PHE A 61 -6.00 11.48 1.09
CA PHE A 61 -6.21 12.05 -0.24
C PHE A 61 -4.95 11.94 -1.09
N GLY A 62 -3.80 12.41 -0.58
CA GLY A 62 -2.53 12.35 -1.29
C GLY A 62 -2.12 10.93 -1.64
N GLY A 63 -2.25 10.00 -0.69
CA GLY A 63 -1.91 8.59 -0.90
C GLY A 63 -2.73 7.95 -2.02
N TYR A 64 -4.06 7.98 -1.93
CA TYR A 64 -4.92 7.37 -2.94
C TYR A 64 -4.88 8.11 -4.28
N PHE A 65 -4.83 9.44 -4.27
CA PHE A 65 -4.79 10.24 -5.49
C PHE A 65 -3.50 10.00 -6.28
N ILE A 66 -2.35 10.06 -5.60
CA ILE A 66 -1.04 9.84 -6.24
C ILE A 66 -0.94 8.38 -6.72
N CYS A 67 -1.31 7.40 -5.90
CA CYS A 67 -1.32 5.99 -6.31
C CYS A 67 -2.24 5.73 -7.50
N GLY A 68 -3.44 6.30 -7.51
CA GLY A 68 -4.37 6.19 -8.64
C GLY A 68 -3.81 6.82 -9.91
N LEU A 69 -3.25 8.03 -9.80
CA LEU A 69 -2.62 8.72 -10.93
C LEU A 69 -1.43 7.93 -11.48
N LEU A 70 -0.58 7.39 -10.60
CA LEU A 70 0.58 6.58 -10.98
C LEU A 70 0.13 5.27 -11.65
N SER A 71 -0.91 4.62 -11.13
CA SER A 71 -1.48 3.40 -11.71
C SER A 71 -2.00 3.65 -13.13
N VAL A 72 -2.73 4.75 -13.33
CA VAL A 72 -3.22 5.14 -14.67
C VAL A 72 -2.05 5.45 -15.60
N ALA A 73 -1.09 6.28 -15.16
CA ALA A 73 0.06 6.66 -15.97
C ALA A 73 0.91 5.45 -16.38
N LEU A 74 1.23 4.57 -15.43
CA LEU A 74 2.02 3.36 -15.69
C LEU A 74 1.25 2.37 -16.56
N SER A 75 -0.05 2.17 -16.29
CA SER A 75 -0.87 1.26 -17.10
C SER A 75 -0.98 1.74 -18.55
N LEU A 76 -1.11 3.05 -18.76
CA LEU A 76 -1.12 3.62 -20.11
C LEU A 76 0.25 3.53 -20.78
N TYR A 77 1.35 3.76 -20.06
CA TYR A 77 2.69 3.72 -20.65
C TYR A 77 3.13 2.29 -21.01
N TYR A 78 2.86 1.32 -20.13
CA TYR A 78 3.31 -0.07 -20.26
C TYR A 78 2.28 -1.00 -20.91
N ARG A 79 1.03 -0.59 -21.12
CA ARG A 79 -0.08 -1.45 -21.60
C ARG A 79 -0.30 -2.70 -20.74
N LEU A 80 0.04 -2.61 -19.47
CA LEU A 80 -0.13 -3.66 -18.47
C LEU A 80 -1.00 -3.09 -17.34
N PRO A 81 -1.87 -3.88 -16.70
CA PRO A 81 -2.68 -3.42 -15.57
C PRO A 81 -1.78 -3.26 -14.32
N LEU A 82 -1.04 -2.16 -14.26
CA LEU A 82 -0.10 -1.86 -13.18
C LEU A 82 -0.80 -1.06 -12.09
N LEU A 83 -0.85 -1.64 -10.89
CA LEU A 83 -1.46 -1.03 -9.73
C LEU A 83 -0.39 -0.55 -8.76
N ALA A 84 -0.25 0.76 -8.65
CA ALA A 84 0.51 1.40 -7.59
C ALA A 84 -0.39 1.49 -6.36
N ALA A 85 0.02 0.86 -5.27
CA ALA A 85 -0.71 0.83 -4.01
C ALA A 85 0.09 1.44 -2.86
N LEU A 86 -0.66 1.91 -1.87
CA LEU A 86 -0.15 2.21 -0.54
C LEU A 86 0.43 0.94 0.11
N THR A 87 1.63 1.04 0.67
CA THR A 87 2.31 -0.12 1.25
C THR A 87 1.77 -0.43 2.65
N ILE A 88 1.14 -1.59 2.84
CA ILE A 88 0.66 -2.06 4.15
C ILE A 88 1.76 -2.01 5.23
N PRO A 89 2.94 -2.65 5.06
CA PRO A 89 4.00 -2.60 6.07
C PRO A 89 4.54 -1.18 6.30
N GLY A 90 4.52 -0.30 5.29
CA GLY A 90 4.92 1.09 5.45
C GLY A 90 3.97 1.86 6.38
N GLY A 91 2.65 1.66 6.26
CA GLY A 91 1.67 2.27 7.17
C GLY A 91 1.86 1.85 8.63
N VAL A 92 2.24 0.59 8.85
CA VAL A 92 2.55 0.05 10.19
C VAL A 92 3.78 0.72 10.78
N LEU A 93 4.86 0.84 9.98
CA LEU A 93 6.09 1.50 10.42
C LEU A 93 5.86 2.97 10.77
N ILE A 94 5.00 3.66 10.01
CA ILE A 94 4.65 5.05 10.32
C ILE A 94 3.95 5.15 11.68
N ALA A 95 3.03 4.23 11.99
CA ALA A 95 2.37 4.23 13.30
C ALA A 95 3.39 4.16 14.45
N THR A 96 4.40 3.29 14.31
CA THR A 96 5.50 3.16 15.30
C THR A 96 6.49 4.32 15.27
N ALA A 97 6.70 4.96 14.12
CA ALA A 97 7.58 6.13 14.05
C ALA A 97 6.95 7.35 14.73
N LEU A 98 5.64 7.52 14.58
CA LEU A 98 4.88 8.62 15.19
C LEU A 98 4.78 8.52 16.72
N SER A 99 5.07 7.37 17.33
CA SER A 99 5.14 7.27 18.80
C SER A 99 6.46 7.80 19.38
N HIS A 100 7.48 8.02 18.55
CA HIS A 100 8.82 8.44 18.98
C HIS A 100 9.30 9.74 18.34
N SER A 101 8.69 10.18 17.25
CA SER A 101 9.10 11.35 16.47
C SER A 101 7.90 12.20 16.07
N SER A 102 8.14 13.49 15.85
CA SER A 102 7.11 14.40 15.39
C SER A 102 6.66 14.07 13.96
N PHE A 103 5.43 14.42 13.60
CA PHE A 103 4.90 14.18 12.25
C PHE A 103 5.77 14.81 11.15
N GLN A 104 6.36 15.97 11.42
CA GLN A 104 7.25 16.67 10.50
C GLN A 104 8.57 15.92 10.26
N GLU A 105 9.18 15.38 11.32
CA GLU A 105 10.39 14.55 11.20
C GLU A 105 10.11 13.26 10.43
N VAL A 106 8.95 12.63 10.68
CA VAL A 106 8.53 11.42 9.96
C VAL A 106 8.35 11.70 8.46
N ILE A 107 7.72 12.82 8.09
CA ILE A 107 7.61 13.24 6.68
C ILE A 107 8.99 13.47 6.06
N GLY A 108 9.87 14.20 6.75
CA GLY A 108 11.23 14.48 6.27
C GLY A 108 12.04 13.20 6.05
N ALA A 109 11.98 12.27 7.00
CA ALA A 109 12.61 10.96 6.90
C ALA A 109 12.05 10.15 5.73
N TYR A 110 10.74 10.22 5.48
CA TYR A 110 10.09 9.53 4.34
C TYR A 110 10.55 10.09 2.99
N VAL A 111 10.58 11.41 2.85
CA VAL A 111 11.04 12.07 1.61
C VAL A 111 12.51 11.75 1.37
N LEU A 112 13.35 11.86 2.39
CA LEU A 112 14.77 11.52 2.30
C LEU A 112 14.97 10.05 1.92
N THR A 113 14.24 9.13 2.56
CA THR A 113 14.29 7.70 2.25
C THR A 113 13.82 7.42 0.82
N GLY A 114 12.76 8.09 0.35
CA GLY A 114 12.30 7.98 -1.03
C GLY A 114 13.35 8.44 -2.04
N VAL A 115 14.04 9.54 -1.77
CA VAL A 115 15.17 10.01 -2.60
C VAL A 115 16.29 8.98 -2.60
N LEU A 116 16.68 8.47 -1.42
CA LEU A 116 17.73 7.46 -1.30
C LEU A 116 17.39 6.17 -2.05
N ILE A 117 16.16 5.65 -1.87
CA ILE A 117 15.68 4.46 -2.60
C ILE A 117 15.68 4.72 -4.11
N THR A 118 15.29 5.92 -4.56
CA THR A 118 15.32 6.28 -5.98
C THR A 118 16.75 6.26 -6.53
N VAL A 119 17.71 6.83 -5.81
CA VAL A 119 19.14 6.81 -6.19
C VAL A 119 19.69 5.38 -6.20
N LEU A 120 19.36 4.57 -5.19
CA LEU A 120 19.77 3.16 -5.12
C LEU A 120 19.14 2.30 -6.22
N GLY A 121 17.88 2.58 -6.57
CA GLY A 121 17.18 1.93 -7.68
C GLY A 121 17.80 2.28 -9.03
N ALA A 122 18.16 3.55 -9.24
CA ALA A 122 18.82 4.02 -10.46
C ALA A 122 20.23 3.42 -10.63
N THR A 123 20.97 3.22 -9.54
CA THR A 123 22.30 2.58 -9.56
C THR A 123 22.25 1.05 -9.67
N GLY A 124 21.08 0.43 -9.52
CA GLY A 124 20.92 -1.03 -9.52
C GLY A 124 21.45 -1.71 -8.25
N ALA A 125 21.87 -0.94 -7.24
CA ALA A 125 22.39 -1.45 -5.97
C ALA A 125 21.35 -2.28 -5.21
N VAL A 126 20.07 -1.93 -5.32
CA VAL A 126 18.95 -2.69 -4.71
C VAL A 126 18.93 -4.14 -5.19
N LYS A 127 19.08 -4.37 -6.51
CA LYS A 127 19.09 -5.72 -7.08
C LYS A 127 20.23 -6.55 -6.50
N LYS A 128 21.43 -5.95 -6.40
CA LYS A 128 22.61 -6.60 -5.83
C LYS A 128 22.43 -6.93 -4.34
N GLY A 129 21.77 -6.05 -3.58
CA GLY A 129 21.43 -6.31 -2.18
C GLY A 129 20.40 -7.42 -2.00
N MET A 130 19.40 -7.49 -2.89
CA MET A 130 18.39 -8.56 -2.84
C MET A 130 18.97 -9.95 -3.14
N GLU A 131 19.99 -10.03 -4.00
CA GLU A 131 20.71 -11.30 -4.27
C GLU A 131 21.46 -11.83 -3.04
N TRP A 132 21.76 -10.96 -2.07
CA TRP A 132 22.47 -11.33 -0.84
C TRP A 132 21.53 -11.72 0.31
N LEU A 133 20.25 -11.35 0.21
CA LEU A 133 19.24 -11.62 1.23
C LEU A 133 18.62 -13.00 1.00
N PRO A 134 18.82 -13.96 1.92
CA PRO A 134 18.15 -15.25 1.82
C PRO A 134 16.63 -15.05 1.89
N VAL A 135 15.90 -15.69 0.97
CA VAL A 135 14.43 -15.68 0.95
C VAL A 135 13.79 -15.92 2.33
N PRO A 136 14.29 -16.85 3.18
CA PRO A 136 13.75 -17.04 4.52
C PRO A 136 13.78 -15.79 5.42
N VAL A 137 14.82 -14.95 5.31
CA VAL A 137 14.95 -13.72 6.09
C VAL A 137 13.90 -12.70 5.66
N THR A 138 13.74 -12.52 4.35
CA THR A 138 12.72 -11.61 3.80
C THR A 138 11.31 -12.03 4.22
N MET A 139 11.01 -13.33 4.16
CA MET A 139 9.72 -13.86 4.62
C MET A 139 9.53 -13.67 6.12
N ALA A 140 10.58 -13.87 6.93
CA ALA A 140 10.54 -13.61 8.37
C ALA A 140 10.31 -12.13 8.69
N MET A 141 10.88 -11.19 7.92
CA MET A 141 10.64 -9.76 8.09
C MET A 141 9.16 -9.39 7.84
N VAL A 142 8.57 -9.93 6.76
CA VAL A 142 7.15 -9.71 6.45
C VAL A 142 6.25 -10.38 7.50
N ALA A 143 6.61 -11.57 7.98
CA ALA A 143 5.87 -12.21 9.07
C ALA A 143 5.94 -11.37 10.35
N GLY A 144 7.12 -10.87 10.72
CA GLY A 144 7.33 -10.07 11.93
C GLY A 144 6.55 -8.75 11.92
N ILE A 145 6.55 -8.03 10.81
CA ILE A 145 5.83 -6.74 10.70
C ILE A 145 4.30 -6.92 10.69
N LEU A 146 3.81 -8.07 10.22
CA LEU A 146 2.38 -8.39 10.19
C LEU A 146 1.90 -9.17 11.42
N PHE A 147 2.81 -9.72 12.23
CA PHE A 147 2.49 -10.49 13.43
C PHE A 147 1.54 -9.78 14.41
N PRO A 148 1.68 -8.45 14.67
CA PRO A 148 0.75 -7.72 15.53
C PRO A 148 -0.70 -7.76 15.05
N PHE A 149 -0.94 -7.84 13.73
CA PHE A 149 -2.30 -7.96 13.18
C PHE A 149 -2.91 -9.34 13.49
N GLY A 150 -2.10 -10.39 13.40
CA GLY A 150 -2.53 -11.74 13.77
C GLY A 150 -2.92 -11.83 15.25
N LEU A 151 -2.10 -11.25 16.13
CA LEU A 151 -2.43 -11.15 17.56
C LEU A 151 -3.68 -10.29 17.82
N GLY A 152 -3.88 -9.24 17.01
CA GLY A 152 -5.04 -8.36 17.08
C GLY A 152 -6.38 -9.06 16.88
N ILE A 153 -6.42 -10.21 16.20
CA ILE A 153 -7.63 -11.02 16.06
C ILE A 153 -8.09 -11.55 17.42
N ILE A 154 -7.16 -12.02 18.24
CA ILE A 154 -7.44 -12.59 19.57
C ILE A 154 -7.99 -11.51 20.50
N THR A 155 -7.37 -10.33 20.51
CA THR A 155 -7.85 -9.21 21.33
C THR A 155 -9.21 -8.70 20.85
N SER A 156 -9.45 -8.68 19.54
CA SER A 156 -10.75 -8.27 18.97
C SER A 156 -11.86 -9.24 19.36
N LEU A 157 -11.60 -10.55 19.40
CA LEU A 157 -12.55 -11.55 19.90
C LEU A 157 -12.92 -11.36 21.37
N GLN A 158 -11.99 -10.86 22.20
CA GLN A 158 -12.29 -10.56 23.61
C GLN A 158 -13.12 -9.29 23.76
N GLN A 159 -12.83 -8.25 22.98
CA GLN A 159 -13.51 -6.95 23.07
C GLN A 159 -14.89 -6.96 22.41
N THR A 160 -15.01 -7.58 21.23
CA THR A 160 -16.23 -7.63 20.43
C THR A 160 -16.54 -9.06 19.96
N PRO A 161 -16.83 -9.98 20.90
CA PRO A 161 -16.95 -11.41 20.60
C PRO A 161 -18.00 -11.74 19.54
N LEU A 162 -19.12 -11.02 19.52
CA LEU A 162 -20.21 -11.29 18.58
C LEU A 162 -19.82 -10.91 17.15
N VAL A 163 -19.27 -9.71 16.93
CA VAL A 163 -18.90 -9.20 15.61
C VAL A 163 -17.66 -9.93 15.08
N SER A 164 -16.61 -10.05 15.90
CA SER A 164 -15.36 -10.72 15.54
C SER A 164 -15.54 -12.23 15.37
N GLY A 165 -16.41 -12.86 16.17
CA GLY A 165 -16.74 -14.27 16.06
C GLY A 165 -17.48 -14.58 14.75
N MET A 166 -18.47 -13.76 14.37
CA MET A 166 -19.18 -13.93 13.10
C MET A 166 -18.25 -13.76 11.89
N THR A 167 -17.33 -12.79 11.92
CA THR A 167 -16.36 -12.59 10.83
C THR A 167 -15.38 -13.76 10.73
N LEU A 168 -14.91 -14.30 11.86
CA LEU A 168 -14.02 -15.47 11.87
C LEU A 168 -14.72 -16.72 11.32
N ILE A 169 -15.97 -16.97 11.72
CA ILE A 169 -16.76 -18.11 11.22
C ILE A 169 -17.00 -17.98 9.72
N ALA A 170 -17.39 -16.78 9.25
CA ALA A 170 -17.58 -16.53 7.82
C ALA A 170 -16.29 -16.77 7.03
N PHE A 171 -15.13 -16.32 7.53
CA PHE A 171 -13.84 -16.55 6.88
C PHE A 171 -13.49 -18.04 6.78
N LEU A 172 -13.73 -18.83 7.83
CA LEU A 172 -13.45 -20.27 7.82
C LEU A 172 -14.42 -21.09 6.98
N SER A 173 -15.57 -20.51 6.60
CA SER A 173 -16.58 -21.16 5.77
C SER A 173 -16.36 -21.00 4.26
N VAL A 174 -15.45 -20.11 3.85
CA VAL A 174 -15.01 -19.89 2.46
C VAL A 174 -13.84 -20.80 2.13
#